data_AF-A0A4Q0P9R9-F1
#
_entry.id   AF-A0A4Q0P9R9-F1
#
_cell.length_a   1.000
_cell.length_b   1.000
_cell.length_c   1.000
_cell.angle_alpha   90.00
_cell.angle_beta   90.00
_cell.angle_gamma   90.00
#
_symmetry.space_group_name_H-M   'P 1'
#
loop_
_entity.id
_entity.type
_entity.pdbx_description
1 polymer ?
#
loop_
_entity_poly.entity_id
_entity_poly.type
_entity_poly.pdbx_seq_one_letter_code
_entity_poly.pdbx_strand_id
1 'polypeptide(L)'
;MGNAGILKTRNIVNMLRRLFFFVFLLTIEISYSQKTVILPEKNIDSLFLKKLPEKLKEFQLEDLETSKDSLNIRIWEQHTIFTLNYDSGDDVSANYKIYAGGKSPVVATNTIAITQSRKIFDEFKTISFEELSGDSFRGLDGFYIYIEIATKDDYKVISYWSPFHRYCKDCNTIRELHDILSENLDTDKLTSKFINSLEPGGYTWGMSSFQIDHFLNEDVDKTDFYIKAEKKIRDELNITEETNHQNFQLILINKKPAKIADLNSYTLEDIKSYAILGKGAIAFYGSSGQNGVLLVETN
;
A
#
# COMPACT_ATOMS: atom_id res chain seq x y z
N MET A 1 73.68 -23.87 38.95
CA MET A 1 73.09 -23.08 37.84
C MET A 1 71.85 -23.82 37.36
N GLY A 2 70.63 -23.39 37.70
CA GLY A 2 69.43 -24.17 37.34
C GLY A 2 68.06 -23.55 37.62
N ASN A 3 67.97 -22.48 38.43
CA ASN A 3 66.66 -21.92 38.82
C ASN A 3 66.24 -20.62 38.11
N ALA A 4 67.12 -20.00 37.32
CA ALA A 4 66.79 -18.74 36.62
C ALA A 4 65.87 -18.97 35.40
N GLY A 5 65.95 -20.12 34.74
CA GLY A 5 65.12 -20.45 33.57
C GLY A 5 63.65 -20.69 33.91
N ILE A 6 63.37 -21.28 35.08
CA ILE A 6 62.01 -21.68 35.52
C ILE A 6 61.18 -20.46 35.94
N LEU A 7 61.81 -19.42 36.51
CA LEU A 7 61.12 -18.18 36.87
C LEU A 7 60.68 -17.38 35.62
N LYS A 8 61.49 -17.40 34.56
CA LYS A 8 61.23 -16.62 33.34
C LYS A 8 60.05 -17.21 32.54
N THR A 9 59.97 -18.53 32.42
CA THR A 9 58.85 -19.23 31.78
C THR A 9 57.53 -19.04 32.54
N ARG A 10 57.56 -19.04 33.89
CA ARG A 10 56.34 -18.84 34.69
C ARG A 10 55.74 -17.43 34.51
N ASN A 11 56.58 -16.40 34.37
CA ASN A 11 56.12 -15.03 34.11
C ASN A 11 55.53 -14.87 32.71
N ILE A 12 56.12 -15.51 31.69
CA ILE A 12 55.60 -15.49 30.31
C ILE A 12 54.24 -16.18 30.23
N VAL A 13 54.08 -17.34 30.88
CA VAL A 13 52.80 -18.06 30.92
C VAL A 13 51.71 -17.24 31.61
N ASN A 14 52.03 -16.57 32.72
CA ASN A 14 51.08 -15.69 33.41
C ASN A 14 50.70 -14.45 32.58
N MET A 15 51.65 -13.86 31.83
CA MET A 15 51.38 -12.74 30.93
C MET A 15 50.47 -13.17 29.77
N LEU A 16 50.75 -14.31 29.13
CA LEU A 16 49.91 -14.86 28.06
C LEU A 16 48.50 -15.20 28.55
N ARG A 17 48.36 -15.74 29.76
CA ARG A 17 47.06 -16.05 30.36
C ARG A 17 46.24 -14.78 30.64
N ARG A 18 46.88 -13.70 31.11
CA ARG A 18 46.22 -12.40 31.29
C ARG A 18 45.82 -11.79 29.94
N LEU A 19 46.70 -11.81 28.95
CA LEU A 19 46.41 -11.31 27.60
C LEU A 19 45.24 -12.07 26.96
N PHE A 20 45.22 -13.40 27.05
CA PHE A 20 44.11 -14.22 26.57
C PHE A 20 42.80 -13.86 27.26
N PHE A 21 42.82 -13.62 28.58
CA PHE A 21 41.63 -13.21 29.33
C PHE A 21 41.11 -11.83 28.91
N PHE A 22 41.99 -10.87 28.64
CA PHE A 22 41.62 -9.55 28.12
C PHE A 22 41.07 -9.63 26.69
N VAL A 23 41.69 -10.42 25.80
CA VAL A 23 41.17 -10.63 24.44
C VAL A 23 39.81 -11.34 24.49
N PHE A 24 39.65 -12.34 25.36
CA PHE A 24 38.38 -13.04 25.54
C PHE A 24 37.28 -12.12 26.07
N LEU A 25 37.57 -11.25 27.04
CA LEU A 25 36.62 -10.23 27.52
C LEU A 25 36.25 -9.22 26.43
N LEU A 26 37.21 -8.75 25.63
CA LEU A 26 36.96 -7.87 24.50
C LEU A 26 36.12 -8.54 23.40
N THR A 27 36.21 -9.87 23.23
CA THR A 27 35.34 -10.60 22.31
C THR A 27 33.94 -10.88 22.88
N ILE A 28 33.75 -10.85 24.20
CA ILE A 28 32.44 -11.02 24.85
C ILE A 28 31.63 -9.71 24.83
N GLU A 29 32.28 -8.54 24.83
CA GLU A 29 31.59 -7.25 24.69
C GLU A 29 31.10 -6.95 23.27
N ILE A 30 31.41 -7.82 22.29
CA ILE A 30 30.63 -7.90 21.06
C ILE A 30 29.37 -8.73 21.34
N SER A 31 28.66 -8.39 22.43
CA SER A 31 27.23 -8.64 22.52
C SER A 31 26.64 -7.77 21.43
N TYR A 32 26.44 -8.35 20.25
CA TYR A 32 25.58 -7.78 19.24
C TYR A 32 24.32 -7.34 19.97
N SER A 33 24.09 -6.03 20.05
CA SER A 33 22.81 -5.47 20.50
C SER A 33 21.78 -6.01 19.51
N GLN A 34 21.23 -7.17 19.82
CA GLN A 34 20.19 -7.79 19.02
C GLN A 34 18.95 -6.97 19.29
N LYS A 35 18.41 -6.38 18.23
CA LYS A 35 17.14 -5.67 18.27
C LYS A 35 16.10 -6.53 18.98
N THR A 36 15.48 -5.99 20.01
CA THR A 36 14.45 -6.68 20.77
C THR A 36 13.19 -6.74 19.92
N VAL A 37 12.79 -7.95 19.55
CA VAL A 37 11.49 -8.17 18.89
C VAL A 37 10.43 -8.31 19.97
N ILE A 38 9.57 -7.30 20.09
CA ILE A 38 8.42 -7.34 21.00
C ILE A 38 7.39 -8.25 20.36
N LEU A 39 7.29 -9.47 20.90
CA LEU A 39 6.36 -10.47 20.40
C LEU A 39 4.92 -9.98 20.58
N PRO A 40 4.06 -10.17 19.57
CA PRO A 40 2.67 -9.76 19.69
C PRO A 40 1.95 -10.58 20.76
N GLU A 41 1.21 -9.88 21.62
CA GLU A 41 0.31 -10.52 22.59
C GLU A 41 -0.91 -11.16 21.92
N LYS A 42 -1.22 -10.76 20.68
CA LYS A 42 -2.46 -11.10 19.99
C LYS A 42 -2.21 -12.00 18.77
N ASN A 43 -3.11 -12.95 18.58
CA ASN A 43 -3.05 -13.91 17.47
C ASN A 43 -3.08 -13.22 16.09
N ILE A 44 -3.79 -12.09 15.95
CA ILE A 44 -3.89 -11.41 14.65
C ILE A 44 -2.55 -10.84 14.18
N ASP A 45 -1.78 -10.24 15.08
CA ASP A 45 -0.47 -9.68 14.78
C ASP A 45 0.51 -10.82 14.46
N SER A 46 0.42 -11.94 15.18
CA SER A 46 1.20 -13.15 14.88
C SER A 46 0.91 -13.71 13.47
N LEU A 47 -0.36 -13.73 13.06
CA LEU A 47 -0.76 -14.14 11.72
C LEU A 47 -0.24 -13.19 10.65
N PHE A 48 -0.20 -11.89 10.94
CA PHE A 48 0.38 -10.89 10.05
C PHE A 48 1.90 -11.09 9.91
N LEU A 49 2.63 -11.17 11.02
CA LEU A 49 4.08 -11.42 11.03
C LEU A 49 4.45 -12.69 10.26
N LYS A 50 3.66 -13.76 10.40
CA LYS A 50 3.89 -15.00 9.64
C LYS A 50 3.82 -14.80 8.12
N LYS A 51 2.97 -13.88 7.65
CA LYS A 51 2.80 -13.54 6.23
C LYS A 51 3.68 -12.37 5.78
N LEU A 52 4.31 -11.66 6.71
CA LEU A 52 5.06 -10.46 6.43
C LEU A 52 6.20 -10.71 5.42
N PRO A 53 7.03 -11.76 5.52
CA PRO A 53 8.10 -11.99 4.54
C PRO A 53 7.62 -12.11 3.08
N GLU A 54 6.48 -12.77 2.87
CA GLU A 54 5.87 -12.89 1.54
C GLU A 54 5.36 -11.53 1.05
N LYS A 55 4.70 -10.76 1.92
CA LYS A 55 4.23 -9.40 1.62
C LYS A 55 5.39 -8.45 1.32
N LEU A 56 6.48 -8.50 2.09
CA LEU A 56 7.67 -7.68 1.84
C LEU A 56 8.21 -7.93 0.43
N LYS A 57 8.29 -9.20 0.01
CA LYS A 57 8.69 -9.56 -1.35
C LYS A 57 7.68 -9.10 -2.40
N GLU A 58 6.39 -9.32 -2.16
CA GLU A 58 5.29 -8.94 -3.07
C GLU A 58 5.27 -7.44 -3.35
N PHE A 59 5.45 -6.60 -2.34
CA PHE A 59 5.43 -5.14 -2.44
C PHE A 59 6.81 -4.50 -2.62
N GLN A 60 7.87 -5.31 -2.71
CA GLN A 60 9.27 -4.87 -2.81
C GLN A 60 9.63 -3.88 -1.69
N LEU A 61 9.42 -4.32 -0.45
CA LEU A 61 9.66 -3.56 0.76
C LEU A 61 10.82 -4.17 1.53
N GLU A 62 11.60 -3.30 2.17
CA GLU A 62 12.66 -3.70 3.08
C GLU A 62 12.09 -4.22 4.40
N ASP A 63 12.84 -5.07 5.08
CA ASP A 63 12.45 -5.60 6.38
C ASP A 63 12.85 -4.63 7.51
N LEU A 64 11.84 -4.03 8.15
CA LEU A 64 12.05 -3.07 9.23
C LEU A 64 12.60 -3.71 10.51
N GLU A 65 12.41 -5.03 10.70
CA GLU A 65 13.03 -5.76 11.80
C GLU A 65 14.56 -5.67 11.70
N THR A 66 15.11 -5.64 10.48
CA THR A 66 16.56 -5.57 10.25
C THR A 66 17.12 -4.16 10.20
N SER A 67 16.27 -3.13 10.19
CA SER A 67 16.72 -1.75 10.07
C SER A 67 17.47 -1.27 11.32
N LYS A 68 18.44 -0.38 11.08
CA LYS A 68 19.29 0.29 12.07
C LYS A 68 18.99 1.78 12.21
N ASP A 69 17.95 2.27 11.52
CA ASP A 69 17.58 3.67 11.59
C ASP A 69 16.98 3.99 12.97
N SER A 70 17.00 5.27 13.35
CA SER A 70 16.47 5.69 14.65
C SER A 70 14.98 5.44 14.80
N LEU A 71 14.19 5.62 13.75
CA LEU A 71 12.77 5.32 13.72
C LEU A 71 12.30 5.02 12.30
N ASN A 72 11.68 3.86 12.10
CA ASN A 72 10.89 3.54 10.93
C ASN A 72 9.49 3.14 11.34
N ILE A 73 8.51 3.66 10.60
CA ILE A 73 7.10 3.35 10.78
C ILE A 73 6.55 2.91 9.45
N ARG A 74 5.87 1.76 9.42
CA ARG A 74 5.09 1.33 8.27
C ARG A 74 3.66 1.05 8.65
N ILE A 75 2.74 1.76 8.00
CA ILE A 75 1.30 1.60 8.19
C ILE A 75 0.76 0.83 6.99
N TRP A 76 0.20 -0.34 7.26
CA TRP A 76 -0.46 -1.20 6.29
C TRP A 76 -1.97 -1.06 6.43
N GLU A 77 -2.60 -0.62 5.35
CA GLU A 77 -4.05 -0.63 5.22
C GLU A 77 -4.46 -1.58 4.09
N GLN A 78 -5.75 -1.65 3.80
CA GLN A 78 -6.28 -2.64 2.85
C GLN A 78 -5.69 -2.50 1.43
N HIS A 79 -5.40 -1.27 1.00
CA HIS A 79 -4.96 -0.93 -0.38
C HIS A 79 -3.76 -0.01 -0.44
N THR A 80 -3.22 0.35 0.72
CA THR A 80 -2.20 1.38 0.82
C THR A 80 -1.15 0.94 1.84
N ILE A 81 0.09 1.36 1.61
CA ILE A 81 1.20 1.13 2.51
C ILE A 81 1.96 2.44 2.59
N PHE A 82 1.94 3.07 3.77
CA PHE A 82 2.76 4.22 4.05
C PHE A 82 4.01 3.76 4.79
N THR A 83 5.20 4.16 4.32
CA THR A 83 6.47 3.93 5.05
C THR A 83 7.13 5.28 5.30
N LEU A 84 7.51 5.53 6.54
CA LEU A 84 8.31 6.67 6.98
C LEU A 84 9.59 6.14 7.59
N ASN A 85 10.74 6.62 7.11
CA ASN A 85 12.05 6.27 7.64
C ASN A 85 12.78 7.51 8.14
N TYR A 86 13.41 7.39 9.30
CA TYR A 86 14.24 8.41 9.92
C TYR A 86 15.47 7.78 10.58
N ASP A 87 16.67 8.14 10.10
CA ASP A 87 17.91 7.72 10.75
C ASP A 87 18.48 8.82 11.65
N SER A 88 19.04 9.89 11.08
CA SER A 88 19.69 10.92 11.89
C SER A 88 19.68 12.29 11.23
N GLY A 89 19.54 13.32 12.07
CA GLY A 89 19.57 14.72 11.65
C GLY A 89 18.46 15.02 10.64
N ASP A 90 18.86 15.21 9.39
CA ASP A 90 17.95 15.56 8.29
C ASP A 90 17.58 14.39 7.37
N ASP A 91 18.02 13.17 7.66
CA ASP A 91 17.70 12.00 6.84
C ASP A 91 16.30 11.47 7.18
N VAL A 92 15.30 12.03 6.49
CA VAL A 92 13.89 11.62 6.57
C VAL A 92 13.42 11.32 5.15
N SER A 93 12.84 10.13 4.96
CA SER A 93 12.20 9.75 3.71
C SER A 93 10.84 9.13 3.98
N ALA A 94 9.88 9.35 3.07
CA ALA A 94 8.60 8.68 3.13
C ALA A 94 8.16 8.21 1.75
N ASN A 95 7.43 7.10 1.72
CA ASN A 95 6.77 6.62 0.52
C ASN A 95 5.33 6.19 0.82
N TYR A 96 4.49 6.31 -0.21
CA TYR A 96 3.10 5.89 -0.17
C TYR A 96 2.82 4.97 -1.35
N LYS A 97 2.63 3.70 -1.07
CA LYS A 97 2.25 2.69 -2.07
C LYS A 97 0.74 2.55 -2.09
N ILE A 98 0.17 2.45 -3.29
CA ILE A 98 -1.23 2.12 -3.54
C ILE A 98 -1.25 0.87 -4.39
N TYR A 99 -2.15 -0.06 -4.10
CA TYR A 99 -2.24 -1.29 -4.87
C TYR A 99 -3.68 -1.79 -5.05
N ALA A 100 -3.91 -2.42 -6.20
CA ALA A 100 -5.11 -3.17 -6.50
C ALA A 100 -4.75 -4.65 -6.66
N GLY A 101 -5.64 -5.54 -6.20
CA GLY A 101 -5.46 -6.98 -6.37
C GLY A 101 -5.91 -7.48 -7.74
N GLY A 102 -5.72 -8.78 -7.98
CA GLY A 102 -5.97 -9.46 -9.24
C GLY A 102 -5.22 -10.79 -9.28
N LYS A 103 -4.82 -11.26 -10.47
CA LYS A 103 -3.89 -12.42 -10.58
C LYS A 103 -2.53 -12.11 -9.95
N SER A 104 -2.11 -10.85 -9.98
CA SER A 104 -0.95 -10.30 -9.30
C SER A 104 -1.27 -8.85 -8.94
N PRO A 105 -0.77 -8.33 -7.80
CA PRO A 105 -1.05 -6.97 -7.42
C PRO A 105 -0.39 -6.00 -8.41
N VAL A 106 -1.13 -4.97 -8.81
CA VAL A 106 -0.56 -3.81 -9.49
C VAL A 106 -0.29 -2.76 -8.42
N VAL A 107 0.95 -2.27 -8.36
CA VAL A 107 1.42 -1.39 -7.28
C VAL A 107 1.98 -0.11 -7.88
N ALA A 108 1.50 1.04 -7.43
CA ALA A 108 2.15 2.33 -7.66
C ALA A 108 2.85 2.78 -6.39
N THR A 109 4.10 3.24 -6.52
CA THR A 109 4.87 3.81 -5.40
C THR A 109 5.02 5.32 -5.61
N ASN A 110 4.57 6.10 -4.64
CA ASN A 110 4.73 7.55 -4.64
C ASN A 110 5.80 7.92 -3.62
N THR A 111 6.94 8.41 -4.11
CA THR A 111 7.99 8.94 -3.24
C THR A 111 7.59 10.34 -2.78
N ILE A 112 7.62 10.58 -1.48
CA ILE A 112 7.22 11.86 -0.89
C ILE A 112 8.45 12.77 -0.83
N ALA A 113 8.28 14.05 -1.17
CA ALA A 113 9.37 15.01 -1.13
C ALA A 113 9.91 15.16 0.31
N ILE A 114 11.23 15.27 0.47
CA ILE A 114 11.92 15.32 1.78
C ILE A 114 11.31 16.38 2.72
N THR A 115 10.96 17.56 2.20
CA THR A 115 10.31 18.62 2.99
C THR A 115 8.97 18.18 3.57
N GLN A 116 8.17 17.47 2.78
CA GLN A 116 6.88 16.93 3.19
C GLN A 116 7.04 15.73 4.13
N SER A 117 8.00 14.83 3.84
CA SER A 117 8.34 13.70 4.72
C SER A 117 8.77 14.18 6.10
N ARG A 118 9.55 15.27 6.17
CA ARG A 118 9.93 15.91 7.44
C ARG A 118 8.73 16.47 8.19
N LYS A 119 7.83 17.17 7.50
CA LYS A 119 6.60 17.69 8.12
C LYS A 119 5.79 16.56 8.76
N ILE A 120 5.58 15.47 8.01
CA ILE A 120 4.89 14.27 8.53
C ILE A 120 5.64 13.68 9.73
N PHE A 121 6.96 13.56 9.65
CA PHE A 121 7.78 13.06 10.76
C PHE A 121 7.67 13.92 12.02
N ASP A 122 7.72 15.24 11.89
CA ASP A 122 7.61 16.15 13.02
C ASP A 122 6.23 16.08 13.69
N GLU A 123 5.16 15.89 12.92
CA GLU A 123 3.82 15.61 13.43
C GLU A 123 3.75 14.21 14.06
N PHE A 124 4.36 13.17 13.47
CA PHE A 124 4.39 11.82 14.03
C PHE A 124 5.14 11.76 15.37
N LYS A 125 6.15 12.59 15.60
CA LYS A 125 6.87 12.65 16.90
C LYS A 125 5.98 13.01 18.08
N THR A 126 4.84 13.66 17.85
CA THR A 126 3.91 14.00 18.94
C THR A 126 3.14 12.77 19.42
N ILE A 127 3.23 11.65 18.69
CA ILE A 127 2.55 10.40 18.99
C ILE A 127 3.50 9.46 19.74
N SER A 128 3.08 9.03 20.93
CA SER A 128 3.78 8.03 21.74
C SER A 128 3.61 6.61 21.16
N PHE A 129 4.25 6.31 20.03
CA PHE A 129 4.16 5.01 19.37
C PHE A 129 4.54 3.83 20.29
N GLU A 130 5.44 4.06 21.25
CA GLU A 130 5.87 3.09 22.26
C GLU A 130 4.71 2.62 23.15
N GLU A 131 3.75 3.49 23.46
CA GLU A 131 2.62 3.23 24.36
C GLU A 131 1.46 2.50 23.68
N LEU A 132 1.47 2.42 22.35
CA LEU A 132 0.43 1.75 21.57
C LEU A 132 0.44 0.23 21.80
N SER A 133 -0.75 -0.31 22.08
CA SER A 133 -0.94 -1.72 22.49
C SER A 133 -1.82 -2.55 21.53
N GLY A 134 -2.24 -1.96 20.41
CA GLY A 134 -3.20 -2.57 19.47
C GLY A 134 -4.60 -2.76 20.06
N ASP A 135 -5.53 -3.27 19.27
CA ASP A 135 -6.80 -3.84 19.75
C ASP A 135 -6.95 -5.31 19.34
N SER A 136 -7.94 -6.01 19.89
CA SER A 136 -8.28 -7.37 19.46
C SER A 136 -9.71 -7.45 18.91
N PHE A 137 -10.30 -6.30 18.62
CA PHE A 137 -11.70 -6.23 18.22
C PHE A 137 -11.85 -6.78 16.79
N ARG A 138 -13.03 -7.29 16.47
CA ARG A 138 -13.43 -7.74 15.13
C ARG A 138 -14.89 -7.39 14.91
N GLY A 139 -15.13 -6.55 13.92
CA GLY A 139 -16.45 -6.30 13.34
C GLY A 139 -16.74 -7.24 12.16
N LEU A 140 -17.92 -7.06 11.56
CA LEU A 140 -18.35 -7.86 10.40
C LEU A 140 -17.70 -7.38 9.10
N ASP A 141 -17.66 -6.07 8.88
CA ASP A 141 -17.24 -5.46 7.62
C ASP A 141 -16.09 -4.47 7.85
N GLY A 142 -14.88 -5.00 8.03
CA GLY A 142 -13.71 -4.18 8.26
C GLY A 142 -12.43 -4.90 7.88
N PHE A 143 -11.34 -4.17 8.01
CA PHE A 143 -10.00 -4.68 7.85
C PHE A 143 -9.15 -4.22 9.02
N TYR A 144 -8.09 -4.98 9.27
CA TYR A 144 -7.07 -4.59 10.21
C TYR A 144 -6.13 -3.58 9.55
N ILE A 145 -5.84 -2.51 10.28
CA ILE A 145 -4.69 -1.65 10.02
C ILE A 145 -3.54 -2.23 10.86
N TYR A 146 -2.40 -2.48 10.23
CA TYR A 146 -1.20 -2.94 10.93
C TYR A 146 -0.16 -1.82 10.92
N ILE A 147 0.48 -1.59 12.06
CA ILE A 147 1.54 -0.60 12.18
C ILE A 147 2.79 -1.34 12.64
N GLU A 148 3.80 -1.37 11.79
CA GLU A 148 5.15 -1.77 12.14
C GLU A 148 5.90 -0.55 12.67
N ILE A 149 6.54 -0.70 13.82
CA ILE A 149 7.38 0.33 14.44
C ILE A 149 8.74 -0.30 14.71
N ALA A 150 9.78 0.29 14.16
CA ALA A 150 11.16 -0.15 14.30
C ALA A 150 12.01 1.02 14.78
N THR A 151 12.72 0.86 15.88
CA THR A 151 13.80 1.76 16.31
C THR A 151 15.15 1.06 16.11
N LYS A 152 16.23 1.62 16.65
CA LYS A 152 17.53 0.94 16.72
C LYS A 152 17.48 -0.32 17.59
N ASP A 153 16.69 -0.24 18.66
CA ASP A 153 16.73 -1.23 19.74
C ASP A 153 15.50 -2.14 19.75
N ASP A 154 14.37 -1.70 19.18
CA ASP A 154 13.10 -2.41 19.28
C ASP A 154 12.42 -2.57 17.91
N TYR A 155 11.70 -3.68 17.74
CA TYR A 155 10.74 -3.88 16.67
C TYR A 155 9.42 -4.39 17.23
N LYS A 156 8.31 -3.77 16.85
CA LYS A 156 6.98 -4.25 17.20
C LYS A 156 5.98 -4.06 16.06
N VAL A 157 4.98 -4.93 16.05
CA VAL A 157 3.80 -4.80 15.19
C VAL A 157 2.57 -4.78 16.05
N ILE A 158 1.70 -3.81 15.77
CA ILE A 158 0.40 -3.66 16.42
C ILE A 158 -0.68 -3.61 15.35
N SER A 159 -1.89 -4.04 15.68
CA SER A 159 -3.03 -3.93 14.79
C SER A 159 -4.26 -3.33 15.46
N TYR A 160 -5.11 -2.74 14.63
CA TYR A 160 -6.38 -2.14 15.03
C TYR A 160 -7.48 -2.53 14.04
N TRP A 161 -8.64 -2.91 14.55
CA TRP A 161 -9.82 -3.14 13.74
C TRP A 161 -10.66 -1.87 13.64
N SER A 162 -10.57 -1.18 12.50
CA SER A 162 -11.29 0.07 12.20
C SER A 162 -11.06 1.18 13.25
N PRO A 163 -10.45 2.33 12.88
CA PRO A 163 -10.10 3.40 13.82
C PRO A 163 -11.32 4.12 14.43
N PHE A 164 -12.55 3.71 14.12
CA PHE A 164 -13.79 4.35 14.57
C PHE A 164 -14.52 3.56 15.67
N HIS A 165 -13.89 2.55 16.27
CA HIS A 165 -14.52 1.79 17.34
C HIS A 165 -14.54 2.55 18.67
N ARG A 166 -15.72 2.72 19.27
CA ARG A 166 -15.94 3.52 20.50
C ARG A 166 -15.21 3.02 21.76
N TYR A 167 -14.78 1.76 21.79
CA TYR A 167 -14.12 1.15 22.96
C TYR A 167 -12.61 0.91 22.77
N CYS A 168 -12.04 1.48 21.73
CA CYS A 168 -10.63 1.35 21.43
C CYS A 168 -9.84 2.48 22.11
N LYS A 169 -8.99 2.11 23.08
CA LYS A 169 -8.20 3.07 23.89
C LYS A 169 -7.32 3.97 23.02
N ASP A 170 -6.69 3.39 22.00
CA ASP A 170 -5.70 4.09 21.17
C ASP A 170 -6.26 4.53 19.80
N CYS A 171 -7.56 4.35 19.54
CA CYS A 171 -8.13 4.65 18.21
C CYS A 171 -8.14 6.15 17.89
N ASN A 172 -8.13 7.02 18.92
CA ASN A 172 -7.92 8.44 18.69
C ASN A 172 -6.55 8.72 18.08
N THR A 173 -5.51 8.01 18.55
CA THR A 173 -4.16 8.12 17.98
C THR A 173 -4.13 7.60 16.54
N ILE A 174 -4.84 6.51 16.24
CA ILE A 174 -4.91 6.00 14.86
C ILE A 174 -5.64 6.98 13.95
N ARG A 175 -6.72 7.60 14.42
CA ARG A 175 -7.41 8.66 13.69
C ARG A 175 -6.50 9.87 13.47
N GLU A 176 -5.74 10.30 14.48
CA GLU A 176 -4.74 11.36 14.34
C GLU A 176 -3.67 11.02 13.29
N LEU A 177 -3.20 9.78 13.23
CA LEU A 177 -2.29 9.32 12.16
C LEU A 177 -2.92 9.47 10.77
N HIS A 178 -4.18 9.08 10.61
CA HIS A 178 -4.89 9.25 9.33
C HIS A 178 -5.10 10.73 8.99
N ASP A 179 -5.43 11.56 9.98
CA ASP A 179 -5.62 13.00 9.79
C ASP A 179 -4.31 13.64 9.32
N ILE A 180 -3.18 13.34 9.98
CA ILE A 180 -1.84 13.78 9.55
C ILE A 180 -1.56 13.33 8.11
N LEU A 181 -1.79 12.07 7.77
CA LEU A 181 -1.55 11.57 6.41
C LEU A 181 -2.45 12.25 5.38
N SER A 182 -3.74 12.45 5.68
CA SER A 182 -4.70 13.09 4.78
C SER A 182 -4.40 14.59 4.57
N GLU A 183 -3.99 15.30 5.62
CA GLU A 183 -3.61 16.72 5.53
C GLU A 183 -2.30 16.93 4.76
N ASN A 184 -1.39 15.94 4.82
CA ASN A 184 -0.07 16.03 4.22
C ASN A 184 0.04 15.31 2.87
N LEU A 185 -0.88 14.41 2.55
CA LEU A 185 -0.92 13.65 1.32
C LEU A 185 -2.32 13.78 0.74
N ASP A 186 -2.41 14.26 -0.49
CA ASP A 186 -3.65 14.26 -1.26
C ASP A 186 -3.96 12.81 -1.71
N THR A 187 -4.32 11.95 -0.75
CA THR A 187 -4.50 10.50 -0.94
C THR A 187 -5.58 10.18 -1.94
N ASP A 188 -6.62 11.01 -2.02
CA ASP A 188 -7.71 10.89 -2.98
C ASP A 188 -7.22 11.13 -4.40
N LYS A 189 -6.40 12.17 -4.60
CA LYS A 189 -5.76 12.41 -5.90
C LYS A 189 -4.76 11.33 -6.26
N LEU A 190 -3.96 10.85 -5.31
CA LEU A 190 -3.02 9.74 -5.55
C LEU A 190 -3.76 8.46 -5.95
N THR A 191 -4.85 8.15 -5.26
CA THR A 191 -5.71 6.99 -5.56
C THR A 191 -6.38 7.14 -6.92
N SER A 192 -6.92 8.32 -7.23
CA SER A 192 -7.55 8.59 -8.53
C SER A 192 -6.53 8.47 -9.67
N LYS A 193 -5.32 9.01 -9.49
CA LYS A 193 -4.23 8.87 -10.47
C LYS A 193 -3.83 7.41 -10.64
N PHE A 194 -3.74 6.65 -9.55
CA PHE A 194 -3.42 5.23 -9.60
C PHE A 194 -4.48 4.45 -10.38
N ILE A 195 -5.76 4.61 -10.02
CA ILE A 195 -6.89 3.96 -10.70
C ILE A 195 -6.90 4.29 -12.19
N ASN A 196 -6.66 5.56 -12.54
CA ASN A 196 -6.61 5.99 -13.94
C ASN A 196 -5.38 5.50 -14.71
N SER A 197 -4.34 5.03 -14.02
CA SER A 197 -3.16 4.43 -14.64
C SER A 197 -3.28 2.92 -14.84
N LEU A 198 -4.36 2.30 -14.37
CA LEU A 198 -4.57 0.87 -14.53
C LEU A 198 -4.93 0.54 -15.98
N GLU A 199 -4.39 -0.55 -16.50
CA GLU A 199 -4.77 -1.07 -17.81
C GLU A 199 -6.23 -1.57 -17.83
N PRO A 200 -6.87 -1.68 -19.00
CA PRO A 200 -8.22 -2.25 -19.10
C PRO A 200 -8.28 -3.67 -18.54
N GLY A 201 -9.13 -3.91 -17.55
CA GLY A 201 -9.13 -5.18 -16.82
C GLY A 201 -10.03 -5.21 -15.60
N GLY A 202 -10.11 -6.38 -14.99
CA GLY A 202 -10.80 -6.59 -13.71
C GLY A 202 -9.80 -6.56 -12.55
N TYR A 203 -10.13 -5.80 -11.51
CA TYR A 203 -9.29 -5.59 -10.34
C TYR A 203 -10.08 -5.86 -9.06
N THR A 204 -9.38 -6.20 -7.99
CA THR A 204 -9.99 -6.32 -6.67
C THR A 204 -9.56 -5.19 -5.75
N TRP A 205 -10.53 -4.67 -5.01
CA TRP A 205 -10.37 -3.67 -3.96
C TRP A 205 -11.01 -4.21 -2.69
N GLY A 206 -10.29 -5.12 -2.02
CA GLY A 206 -10.73 -5.67 -0.76
C GLY A 206 -11.77 -6.75 -0.99
N MET A 207 -12.99 -6.52 -0.48
CA MET A 207 -14.14 -7.38 -0.77
C MET A 207 -14.87 -6.98 -2.05
N SER A 208 -14.52 -5.83 -2.63
CA SER A 208 -15.12 -5.34 -3.86
C SER A 208 -14.25 -5.70 -5.07
N SER A 209 -14.87 -5.74 -6.24
CA SER A 209 -14.17 -5.78 -7.52
C SER A 209 -14.66 -4.62 -8.38
N PHE A 210 -13.78 -4.11 -9.23
CA PHE A 210 -14.10 -3.06 -10.19
C PHE A 210 -13.45 -3.39 -11.53
N GLN A 211 -14.00 -2.80 -12.58
CA GLN A 211 -13.51 -2.95 -13.94
C GLN A 211 -13.01 -1.60 -14.44
N ILE A 212 -11.86 -1.63 -15.10
CA ILE A 212 -11.29 -0.49 -15.82
C ILE A 212 -11.49 -0.76 -17.31
N ASP A 213 -11.96 0.26 -18.01
CA ASP A 213 -12.16 0.23 -19.45
C ASP A 213 -11.72 1.58 -20.04
N HIS A 214 -11.14 1.55 -21.24
CA HIS A 214 -10.56 2.72 -21.88
C HIS A 214 -11.11 2.89 -23.29
N PHE A 215 -11.09 4.13 -23.79
CA PHE A 215 -11.18 4.35 -25.22
C PHE A 215 -9.91 3.85 -25.91
N LEU A 216 -10.04 3.37 -27.14
CA LEU A 216 -8.93 3.07 -28.01
C LEU A 216 -8.08 4.32 -28.25
N ASN A 217 -6.77 4.12 -28.17
CA ASN A 217 -5.75 5.11 -28.46
C ASN A 217 -5.85 5.63 -29.90
N GLU A 218 -5.25 6.79 -30.17
CA GLU A 218 -5.25 7.44 -31.49
C GLU A 218 -4.47 6.66 -32.56
N ASP A 219 -3.54 5.78 -32.16
CA ASP A 219 -2.71 4.97 -33.06
C ASP A 219 -3.40 3.67 -33.53
N VAL A 220 -4.58 3.35 -33.00
CA VAL A 220 -5.38 2.20 -33.41
C VAL A 220 -6.32 2.61 -34.55
N ASP A 221 -6.36 1.82 -35.63
CA ASP A 221 -7.35 2.01 -36.70
C ASP A 221 -8.78 1.81 -36.14
N LYS A 222 -9.58 2.89 -36.19
CA LYS A 222 -10.94 2.93 -35.66
C LYS A 222 -11.98 2.75 -36.77
N THR A 223 -13.03 1.98 -36.53
CA THR A 223 -14.18 1.87 -37.43
C THR A 223 -15.02 3.14 -37.41
N ASP A 224 -15.81 3.34 -38.47
CA ASP A 224 -16.74 4.46 -38.59
C ASP A 224 -17.77 4.49 -37.44
N PHE A 225 -18.26 3.32 -37.01
CA PHE A 225 -19.14 3.22 -35.86
C PHE A 225 -18.44 3.58 -34.56
N TYR A 226 -17.22 3.07 -34.32
CA TYR A 226 -16.46 3.38 -33.11
C TYR A 226 -16.25 4.89 -32.95
N ILE A 227 -15.79 5.57 -34.01
CA ILE A 227 -15.59 7.03 -34.02
C ILE A 227 -16.89 7.77 -33.66
N LYS A 228 -18.02 7.34 -34.24
CA LYS A 228 -19.33 7.95 -34.00
C LYS A 228 -19.81 7.71 -32.57
N ALA A 229 -19.65 6.49 -32.05
CA ALA A 229 -20.05 6.10 -30.71
C ALA A 229 -19.20 6.81 -29.64
N GLU A 230 -17.87 6.82 -29.79
CA GLU A 230 -16.95 7.52 -28.88
C GLU A 230 -17.33 8.99 -28.75
N LYS A 231 -17.51 9.70 -29.87
CA LYS A 231 -17.91 11.10 -29.87
C LYS A 231 -19.23 11.30 -29.11
N LYS A 232 -20.25 10.50 -29.42
CA LYS A 232 -21.57 10.62 -28.79
C LYS A 232 -21.53 10.33 -27.29
N ILE A 233 -20.74 9.34 -26.86
CA ILE A 233 -20.51 9.02 -25.45
C ILE A 233 -19.90 10.21 -24.72
N ARG A 234 -18.82 10.79 -25.27
CA ARG A 234 -18.14 11.95 -24.68
C ARG A 234 -19.08 13.14 -24.56
N ASP A 235 -19.82 13.44 -25.63
CA ASP A 235 -20.75 14.58 -25.68
C ASP A 235 -21.93 14.41 -24.71
N GLU A 236 -22.59 13.24 -24.68
CA GLU A 236 -23.81 13.05 -23.89
C GLU A 236 -23.56 12.73 -22.41
N LEU A 237 -22.43 12.09 -22.08
CA LEU A 237 -22.08 11.70 -20.71
C LEU A 237 -21.05 12.64 -20.08
N ASN A 238 -20.58 13.66 -20.80
CA ASN A 238 -19.54 14.59 -20.38
C ASN A 238 -18.23 13.90 -19.99
N ILE A 239 -17.83 12.89 -20.77
CA ILE A 239 -16.58 12.14 -20.51
C ILE A 239 -15.41 12.86 -21.16
N THR A 240 -14.43 13.21 -20.32
CA THR A 240 -13.17 13.87 -20.68
C THR A 240 -11.98 12.94 -20.40
N GLU A 241 -10.79 13.33 -20.85
CA GLU A 241 -9.53 12.62 -20.53
C GLU A 241 -9.23 12.58 -19.02
N GLU A 242 -9.81 13.48 -18.23
CA GLU A 242 -9.65 13.52 -16.77
C GLU A 242 -10.70 12.67 -16.03
N THR A 243 -11.68 12.13 -16.74
CA THR A 243 -12.74 11.34 -16.14
C THR A 243 -12.17 10.04 -15.58
N ASN A 244 -12.45 9.77 -14.31
CA ASN A 244 -11.99 8.52 -13.68
C ASN A 244 -12.51 7.31 -14.45
N HIS A 245 -11.64 6.35 -14.78
CA HIS A 245 -12.01 5.20 -15.61
C HIS A 245 -13.03 4.26 -14.93
N GLN A 246 -13.17 4.30 -13.60
CA GLN A 246 -14.29 3.63 -12.91
C GLN A 246 -15.65 4.30 -13.16
N ASN A 247 -15.64 5.55 -13.64
CA ASN A 247 -16.83 6.32 -13.95
C ASN A 247 -17.28 6.18 -15.41
N PHE A 248 -16.69 5.26 -16.16
CA PHE A 248 -17.13 4.99 -17.52
C PHE A 248 -18.49 4.27 -17.52
N GLN A 249 -19.24 4.45 -18.59
CA GLN A 249 -20.58 3.91 -18.76
C GLN A 249 -20.56 2.39 -18.97
N LEU A 250 -21.68 1.75 -18.62
CA LEU A 250 -21.91 0.35 -19.02
C LEU A 250 -22.15 0.28 -20.54
N ILE A 251 -21.58 -0.71 -21.20
CA ILE A 251 -21.84 -0.99 -22.62
C ILE A 251 -22.55 -2.34 -22.75
N LEU A 252 -23.65 -2.35 -23.49
CA LEU A 252 -24.40 -3.55 -23.82
C LEU A 252 -24.49 -3.71 -25.34
N ILE A 253 -23.91 -4.77 -25.88
CA ILE A 253 -24.06 -5.17 -27.28
C ILE A 253 -24.98 -6.39 -27.32
N ASN A 254 -26.12 -6.29 -28.00
CA ASN A 254 -27.15 -7.32 -28.04
C ASN A 254 -27.56 -7.79 -26.63
N LYS A 255 -27.73 -6.83 -25.72
CA LYS A 255 -28.09 -7.03 -24.29
C LYS A 255 -27.03 -7.76 -23.45
N LYS A 256 -25.81 -7.94 -23.97
CA LYS A 256 -24.68 -8.55 -23.24
C LYS A 256 -23.65 -7.47 -22.88
N PRO A 257 -23.09 -7.50 -21.65
CA PRO A 257 -21.96 -6.63 -21.29
C PRO A 257 -20.82 -6.76 -22.27
N ALA A 258 -20.27 -5.62 -22.68
CA ALA A 258 -19.14 -5.49 -23.58
C ALA A 258 -18.22 -4.36 -23.09
N LYS A 259 -17.02 -4.29 -23.66
CA LYS A 259 -16.05 -3.21 -23.46
C LYS A 259 -16.20 -2.12 -24.52
N ILE A 260 -15.66 -0.94 -24.24
CA ILE A 260 -15.56 0.16 -25.22
C ILE A 260 -14.82 -0.30 -26.46
N ALA A 261 -13.70 -1.00 -26.28
CA ALA A 261 -12.91 -1.53 -27.38
C ALA A 261 -13.70 -2.50 -28.28
N ASP A 262 -14.68 -3.22 -27.75
CA ASP A 262 -15.48 -4.19 -28.53
C ASP A 262 -16.34 -3.49 -29.61
N LEU A 263 -16.67 -2.20 -29.42
CA LEU A 263 -17.38 -1.40 -30.41
C LEU A 263 -16.61 -1.30 -31.73
N ASN A 264 -15.28 -1.43 -31.70
CA ASN A 264 -14.41 -1.34 -32.88
C ASN A 264 -14.45 -2.59 -33.76
N SER A 265 -15.21 -3.63 -33.36
CA SER A 265 -15.43 -4.81 -34.18
C SER A 265 -16.57 -4.65 -35.19
N TYR A 266 -17.23 -3.49 -35.20
CA TYR A 266 -18.43 -3.22 -35.99
C TYR A 266 -18.27 -1.96 -36.83
N THR A 267 -18.82 -1.98 -38.03
CA THR A 267 -19.02 -0.81 -38.88
C THR A 267 -20.45 -0.28 -38.74
N LEU A 268 -20.76 0.89 -39.29
CA LEU A 268 -22.14 1.42 -39.24
C LEU A 268 -23.17 0.50 -39.93
N GLU A 269 -22.75 -0.29 -40.93
CA GLU A 269 -23.62 -1.24 -41.64
C GLU A 269 -24.02 -2.43 -40.76
N ASP A 270 -23.20 -2.77 -39.76
CA ASP A 270 -23.47 -3.87 -38.83
C ASP A 270 -24.47 -3.46 -37.73
N ILE A 271 -24.71 -2.15 -37.55
CA ILE A 271 -25.50 -1.62 -36.45
C ILE A 271 -26.95 -1.38 -36.87
N LYS A 272 -27.86 -2.14 -36.25
CA LYS A 272 -29.30 -1.96 -36.39
C LYS A 272 -29.78 -0.71 -35.67
N SER A 273 -29.34 -0.52 -34.42
CA SER A 273 -29.66 0.68 -33.63
C SER A 273 -28.69 0.83 -32.45
N TYR A 274 -28.56 2.05 -31.93
CA TYR A 274 -27.87 2.29 -30.66
C TYR A 274 -28.41 3.52 -29.94
N ALA A 275 -28.34 3.53 -28.61
CA ALA A 275 -28.83 4.60 -27.76
C ALA A 275 -27.93 4.79 -26.54
N ILE A 276 -27.83 6.03 -26.06
CA ILE A 276 -27.16 6.36 -24.80
C ILE A 276 -28.23 6.75 -23.79
N LEU A 277 -28.15 6.14 -22.62
CA LEU A 277 -28.97 6.47 -21.46
C LEU A 277 -28.08 7.20 -20.47
N GLY A 278 -28.48 8.39 -20.03
CA GLY A 278 -27.76 9.14 -19.00
C GLY A 278 -27.93 8.54 -17.59
N LYS A 279 -27.68 9.35 -16.55
CA LYS A 279 -27.70 8.91 -15.13
C LYS A 279 -29.01 8.26 -14.67
N GLY A 280 -30.14 8.51 -15.36
CA GLY A 280 -31.42 7.85 -15.10
C GLY A 280 -31.41 6.34 -15.36
N ALA A 281 -30.40 5.82 -16.05
CA ALA A 281 -30.26 4.39 -16.35
C ALA A 281 -30.08 3.52 -15.10
N ILE A 282 -29.64 4.11 -13.97
CA ILE A 282 -29.53 3.42 -12.67
C ILE A 282 -30.84 2.71 -12.26
N ALA A 283 -31.99 3.25 -12.65
CA ALA A 283 -33.30 2.66 -12.34
C ALA A 283 -33.53 1.31 -13.02
N PHE A 284 -32.86 1.06 -14.15
CA PHE A 284 -33.01 -0.18 -14.94
C PHE A 284 -31.81 -1.12 -14.79
N TYR A 285 -30.61 -0.56 -14.56
CA TYR A 285 -29.35 -1.30 -14.58
C TYR A 285 -28.61 -1.31 -13.24
N GLY A 286 -29.22 -0.78 -12.17
CA GLY A 286 -28.61 -0.71 -10.85
C GLY A 286 -27.33 0.12 -10.85
N SER A 287 -26.41 -0.17 -9.91
CA SER A 287 -25.15 0.58 -9.76
C SER A 287 -24.31 0.63 -11.04
N SER A 288 -24.37 -0.39 -11.90
CA SER A 288 -23.67 -0.39 -13.19
C SER A 288 -24.18 0.67 -14.17
N GLY A 289 -25.43 1.15 -14.01
CA GLY A 289 -26.01 2.22 -14.82
C GLY A 289 -25.82 3.63 -14.24
N GLN A 290 -25.13 3.79 -13.11
CA GLN A 290 -25.00 5.08 -12.42
C GLN A 290 -24.31 6.17 -13.29
N ASN A 291 -23.42 5.73 -14.17
CA ASN A 291 -22.65 6.59 -15.08
C ASN A 291 -23.20 6.61 -16.50
N GLY A 292 -24.41 6.08 -16.69
CA GLY A 292 -25.03 5.92 -18.00
C GLY A 292 -24.80 4.55 -18.62
N VAL A 293 -25.47 4.31 -19.74
CA VAL A 293 -25.44 3.03 -20.46
C VAL A 293 -25.47 3.29 -21.97
N LEU A 294 -24.56 2.68 -22.72
CA LEU A 294 -24.65 2.57 -24.18
C LEU A 294 -25.30 1.23 -24.54
N LEU A 295 -26.42 1.28 -25.26
CA LEU A 295 -27.12 0.14 -25.82
C LEU A 295 -26.81 0.05 -27.31
N VAL A 296 -26.39 -1.11 -27.78
CA VAL A 296 -26.11 -1.40 -29.19
C VAL A 296 -26.86 -2.66 -29.60
N GLU A 297 -27.61 -2.59 -30.69
CA GLU A 297 -28.20 -3.74 -31.37
C GLU A 297 -27.55 -3.88 -32.74
N THR A 298 -27.05 -5.08 -33.05
CA THR A 298 -26.49 -5.40 -34.37
C THR A 298 -27.54 -6.06 -35.25
N ASN A 299 -27.27 -6.10 -36.57
CA ASN A 299 -28.08 -6.86 -37.53
C ASN A 299 -27.96 -8.39 -37.33
#